data_AF-A0A8S1J9J0-F1
#
_entry.id   AF-A0A8S1J9J0-F1
#
_cell.length_a   1.000
_cell.length_b   1.000
_cell.length_c   1.000
_cell.angle_alpha   90.00
_cell.angle_beta   90.00
_cell.angle_gamma   90.00
#
_symmetry.space_group_name_H-M   'P 1'
#
loop_
_entity.id
_entity.type
_entity.pdbx_description
1 polymer ?
#
loop_
_entity_poly.entity_id
_entity_poly.type
_entity_poly.pdbx_seq_one_letter_code
_entity_poly.pdbx_strand_id
1 'polypeptide(L)'
;MPADRQAPVVGGGPPLALLLEAAHRSATAGIGRWVDLMGNRLGDGLASLRRRVDEIRDRVPLLRILDGAGMGGRMAVRGLNTASMSFCQGSRRGPQPVFDLAMDPDELKARISTIPIYTVANNKNEFVLVSAEGQRQVGLLFLSEEGAYGLVDKMKKVNPSMGRNSKVLRVMLDDVYDLLTTPKKELQGAVFRFVPDMKQVANALEVYQSAGVPTRAITGVPVFQAEGLSITTDSSRSTPIFLSKDDLDVAVETAQKMRVQRLENQLQAVAEQFDAEAAEALSKAENGDKNDAKKWKAAAAKAEGKAAEARKKMADKSVLGTRPRVEVGSLEDVISRMECDTTGTWGNVTFVRSGIIADPDGGIGTAKKS
;
A
#
# COMPACT_ATOMS: atom_id res chain seq x y z
N MET A 1 -45.39 -2.34 40.33
CA MET A 1 -44.10 -1.62 40.41
C MET A 1 -42.99 -2.63 40.59
N PRO A 2 -42.25 -2.96 39.52
CA PRO A 2 -40.83 -3.19 39.67
C PRO A 2 -40.01 -2.34 38.71
N ALA A 3 -38.83 -2.00 39.20
CA ALA A 3 -37.84 -1.12 38.61
C ALA A 3 -36.91 -1.82 37.60
N ASP A 4 -36.34 -0.98 36.76
CA ASP A 4 -35.20 -1.13 35.84
C ASP A 4 -34.19 -2.26 36.09
N ARG A 5 -33.74 -2.83 34.96
CA ARG A 5 -32.31 -3.05 34.66
C ARG A 5 -32.12 -3.22 33.14
N GLN A 6 -31.77 -2.12 32.47
CA GLN A 6 -31.18 -2.15 31.12
C GLN A 6 -29.67 -2.42 31.24
N ALA A 7 -29.16 -3.34 30.42
CA ALA A 7 -27.74 -3.59 30.22
C ALA A 7 -27.21 -2.73 29.05
N PRO A 8 -25.92 -2.33 29.04
CA PRO A 8 -25.38 -1.44 28.02
C PRO A 8 -25.10 -2.19 26.71
N VAL A 9 -25.55 -1.60 25.61
CA VAL A 9 -25.17 -1.95 24.24
C VAL A 9 -23.72 -1.49 24.02
N VAL A 10 -22.81 -2.44 23.87
CA VAL A 10 -21.42 -2.18 23.44
C VAL A 10 -21.45 -1.94 21.94
N GLY A 11 -21.05 -0.75 21.52
CA GLY A 11 -20.99 -0.33 20.13
C GLY A 11 -19.97 -1.15 19.34
N GLY A 12 -20.46 -1.93 18.38
CA GLY A 12 -19.64 -2.51 17.32
C GLY A 12 -19.31 -1.43 16.30
N GLY A 13 -18.01 -1.11 16.15
CA GLY A 13 -17.53 -0.39 14.98
C GLY A 13 -17.78 -1.20 13.69
N PRO A 14 -17.92 -0.54 12.53
CA PRO A 14 -18.28 -1.24 11.30
C PRO A 14 -17.17 -2.21 10.86
N PRO A 15 -17.51 -3.40 10.33
CA PRO A 15 -16.55 -4.34 9.76
C PRO A 15 -15.78 -3.69 8.59
N LEU A 16 -14.51 -4.06 8.45
CA LEU A 16 -13.57 -3.57 7.43
C LEU A 16 -14.14 -3.59 5.99
N ALA A 17 -15.02 -4.56 5.70
CA ALA A 17 -15.73 -4.67 4.43
C ALA A 17 -16.63 -3.46 4.13
N LEU A 18 -17.30 -2.89 5.14
CA LEU A 18 -18.18 -1.72 4.97
C LEU A 18 -17.38 -0.41 4.78
N LEU A 19 -16.16 -0.32 5.31
CA LEU A 19 -15.26 0.82 5.06
C LEU A 19 -14.69 0.79 3.63
N LEU A 20 -14.39 -0.42 3.11
CA LEU A 20 -13.99 -0.63 1.71
C LEU A 20 -15.14 -0.38 0.71
N GLU A 21 -16.37 -0.76 1.06
CA GLU A 21 -17.54 -0.54 0.20
C GLU A 21 -17.97 0.94 0.15
N ALA A 22 -17.80 1.68 1.26
CA ALA A 22 -18.04 3.13 1.31
C ALA A 22 -17.03 3.92 0.44
N ALA A 23 -15.77 3.48 0.39
CA ALA A 23 -14.74 4.05 -0.49
C ALA A 23 -15.04 3.82 -1.99
N HIS A 24 -15.71 2.71 -2.34
CA HIS A 24 -16.09 2.39 -3.71
C HIS A 24 -17.29 3.22 -4.21
N ARG A 25 -18.20 3.61 -3.31
CA ARG A 25 -19.39 4.42 -3.66
C ARG A 25 -19.12 5.92 -3.81
N SER A 26 -18.02 6.45 -3.27
CA SER A 26 -17.64 7.85 -3.49
C SER A 26 -16.86 8.08 -4.81
N ALA A 27 -16.43 7.01 -5.48
CA ALA A 27 -15.66 7.08 -6.72
C ALA A 27 -16.52 7.32 -7.98
N THR A 28 -17.82 7.04 -7.93
CA THR A 28 -18.69 7.06 -9.12
C THR A 28 -19.45 8.38 -9.36
N ALA A 29 -19.33 9.38 -8.48
CA ALA A 29 -20.09 10.64 -8.59
C ALA A 29 -19.30 11.84 -9.15
N GLY A 30 -18.04 11.66 -9.57
CA GLY A 30 -17.15 12.77 -9.99
C GLY A 30 -16.64 12.75 -11.43
N ILE A 31 -16.97 11.71 -12.21
CA ILE A 31 -16.22 11.36 -13.44
C ILE A 31 -16.62 12.21 -14.67
N GLY A 32 -17.79 12.84 -14.66
CA GLY A 32 -18.33 13.51 -15.86
C GLY A 32 -17.95 14.98 -16.10
N ARG A 33 -17.19 15.64 -15.21
CA ARG A 33 -17.02 17.12 -15.27
C ARG A 33 -15.57 17.62 -15.28
N TRP A 34 -14.58 16.72 -15.24
CA TRP A 34 -13.15 17.05 -15.16
C TRP A 34 -12.35 16.74 -16.44
N VAL A 35 -12.77 15.76 -17.23
CA VAL A 35 -12.13 15.39 -18.51
C VAL A 35 -12.15 16.56 -19.52
N ASP A 36 -13.21 17.37 -19.53
CA ASP A 36 -13.30 18.57 -20.38
C ASP A 36 -12.47 19.77 -19.88
N LEU A 37 -12.13 19.82 -18.59
CA LEU A 37 -11.46 20.99 -17.99
C LEU A 37 -9.92 20.94 -18.15
N MET A 38 -9.33 19.75 -18.27
CA MET A 38 -7.88 19.58 -18.45
C MET A 38 -7.44 19.45 -19.91
N GLY A 39 -8.30 18.94 -20.81
CA GLY A 39 -7.95 18.77 -22.23
C GLY A 39 -7.67 20.08 -22.98
N ASN A 40 -8.38 21.17 -22.62
CA ASN A 40 -8.39 22.40 -23.42
C ASN A 40 -7.62 23.60 -22.82
N ARG A 41 -6.98 23.49 -21.64
CA ARG A 41 -6.31 24.64 -20.98
C ARG A 41 -4.81 24.50 -20.72
N LEU A 42 -4.21 23.35 -20.98
CA LEU A 42 -2.75 23.17 -20.89
C LEU A 42 -2.03 23.58 -22.19
N GLY A 43 -2.71 23.61 -23.34
CA GLY A 43 -2.12 24.03 -24.62
C GLY A 43 -1.69 25.50 -24.66
N ASP A 44 -2.46 26.40 -24.05
CA ASP A 44 -2.17 27.84 -24.06
C ASP A 44 -1.09 28.24 -23.02
N GLY A 45 -0.96 27.47 -21.95
CA GLY A 45 0.07 27.68 -20.90
C GLY A 45 1.49 27.45 -21.41
N LEU A 46 1.66 26.40 -22.23
CA LEU A 46 2.95 25.93 -22.75
C LEU A 46 3.46 26.78 -23.93
N ALA A 47 2.57 27.36 -24.74
CA ALA A 47 2.94 28.34 -25.77
C ALA A 47 3.51 29.64 -25.18
N SER A 48 3.10 30.00 -23.96
CA SER A 48 3.64 31.13 -23.19
C SER A 48 5.01 30.84 -22.58
N LEU A 49 5.33 29.57 -22.29
CA LEU A 49 6.63 29.12 -21.76
C LEU A 49 7.73 29.21 -22.82
N ARG A 50 7.45 28.80 -24.05
CA ARG A 50 8.39 28.90 -25.17
C ARG A 50 8.80 30.35 -25.45
N ARG A 51 7.84 31.29 -25.41
CA ARG A 51 8.11 32.72 -25.60
C ARG A 51 8.98 33.35 -24.51
N ARG A 52 8.89 32.90 -23.25
CA ARG A 52 9.68 33.46 -22.13
C ARG A 52 11.03 32.79 -21.93
N VAL A 53 11.19 31.51 -22.32
CA VAL A 53 12.49 30.82 -22.26
C VAL A 53 13.46 31.38 -23.31
N ASP A 54 12.98 31.70 -24.50
CA ASP A 54 13.79 32.37 -25.53
C ASP A 54 14.13 33.82 -25.13
N GLU A 55 13.22 34.53 -24.46
CA GLU A 55 13.43 35.91 -23.98
C GLU A 55 14.41 36.03 -22.80
N ILE A 56 14.55 34.98 -21.98
CA ILE A 56 15.52 34.90 -20.87
C ILE A 56 16.90 34.46 -21.36
N ARG A 57 16.96 33.61 -22.40
CA ARG A 57 18.20 33.12 -23.01
C ARG A 57 19.05 34.26 -23.61
N ASP A 58 18.41 35.34 -24.09
CA ASP A 58 19.09 36.46 -24.75
C ASP A 58 19.48 37.61 -23.81
N ARG A 59 19.18 37.53 -22.50
CA ARG A 59 19.37 38.66 -21.56
C ARG A 59 20.37 38.46 -20.42
N VAL A 60 21.11 37.36 -20.36
CA VAL A 60 22.07 37.13 -19.26
C VAL A 60 23.47 36.77 -19.77
N PRO A 61 24.42 37.72 -19.76
CA PRO A 61 25.83 37.41 -19.93
C PRO A 61 26.47 37.34 -18.53
N LEU A 62 26.63 36.15 -17.94
CA LEU A 62 27.51 36.02 -16.78
C LEU A 62 28.29 34.71 -16.81
N LEU A 63 29.56 34.86 -17.20
CA LEU A 63 30.65 33.94 -16.94
C LEU A 63 31.51 34.54 -15.82
N ARG A 64 31.98 33.64 -14.94
CA ARG A 64 33.22 33.67 -14.14
C ARG A 64 33.24 34.30 -12.74
N ILE A 65 34.05 33.62 -11.91
CA ILE A 65 34.62 33.94 -10.57
C ILE A 65 33.76 33.35 -9.44
N LEU A 66 34.16 32.26 -8.76
CA LEU A 66 35.41 32.09 -8.01
C LEU A 66 36.04 30.69 -8.17
N ASP A 67 37.33 30.69 -8.49
CA ASP A 67 38.29 29.62 -8.18
C ASP A 67 39.56 30.33 -7.71
N GLY A 68 40.08 29.98 -6.52
CA GLY A 68 41.33 30.55 -6.01
C GLY A 68 41.57 30.42 -4.51
N ALA A 69 42.42 29.45 -4.17
CA ALA A 69 43.08 29.14 -2.88
C ALA A 69 42.19 28.46 -1.82
N GLY A 70 42.42 27.24 -1.35
CA GLY A 70 43.62 26.40 -1.37
C GLY A 70 43.85 25.87 0.04
N MET A 71 43.35 24.66 0.36
CA MET A 71 43.95 23.73 1.32
C MET A 71 43.10 22.45 1.39
N GLY A 72 43.77 21.31 1.36
CA GLY A 72 43.21 19.99 1.14
C GLY A 72 42.26 19.50 2.23
N GLY A 73 41.21 18.82 1.77
CA GLY A 73 40.29 18.05 2.60
C GLY A 73 39.23 17.41 1.70
N ARG A 74 39.54 16.26 1.11
CA ARG A 74 38.58 15.43 0.38
C ARG A 74 37.45 15.02 1.33
N MET A 75 36.29 15.66 1.24
CA MET A 75 35.02 15.04 1.63
C MET A 75 34.24 14.70 0.35
N ALA A 76 34.25 13.42 0.01
CA ALA A 76 33.35 12.86 -0.98
C ALA A 76 31.92 12.84 -0.40
N VAL A 77 31.02 13.65 -0.95
CA VAL A 77 29.58 13.46 -0.74
C VAL A 77 29.18 12.25 -1.57
N ARG A 78 29.02 11.12 -0.89
CA ARG A 78 28.80 9.79 -1.45
C ARG A 78 27.28 9.55 -1.64
N GLY A 79 26.88 9.32 -2.89
CA GLY A 79 25.78 8.44 -3.30
C GLY A 79 24.38 8.65 -2.70
N LEU A 80 23.57 9.47 -3.37
CA LEU A 80 22.11 9.27 -3.38
C LEU A 80 21.82 8.10 -4.33
N ASN A 81 21.52 6.93 -3.78
CA ASN A 81 21.08 5.77 -4.55
C ASN A 81 19.67 6.03 -5.09
N THR A 82 19.54 6.16 -6.40
CA THR A 82 18.26 6.41 -7.07
C THR A 82 18.08 5.41 -8.20
N ALA A 83 16.97 4.69 -8.21
CA ALA A 83 16.62 3.80 -9.33
C ALA A 83 16.06 4.61 -10.51
N SER A 84 16.34 4.12 -11.71
CA SER A 84 15.78 4.56 -12.98
C SER A 84 15.02 3.37 -13.58
N MET A 85 13.80 3.56 -14.06
CA MET A 85 13.11 2.53 -14.82
C MET A 85 13.87 2.27 -16.13
N SER A 86 14.02 0.99 -16.50
CA SER A 86 14.55 0.53 -17.77
C SER A 86 13.58 -0.50 -18.33
N PHE A 87 13.05 -0.25 -19.51
CA PHE A 87 12.05 -1.10 -20.15
C PHE A 87 12.73 -2.28 -20.86
N CYS A 88 12.10 -3.45 -20.79
CA CYS A 88 12.54 -4.68 -21.46
C CYS A 88 12.47 -4.53 -22.99
N GLN A 89 13.61 -4.32 -23.64
CA GLN A 89 13.73 -4.39 -25.09
C GLN A 89 14.07 -5.84 -25.50
N GLY A 90 13.05 -6.56 -25.98
CA GLY A 90 13.05 -8.01 -26.12
C GLY A 90 13.96 -8.59 -27.23
N SER A 91 14.48 -9.80 -26.98
CA SER A 91 15.00 -10.70 -28.00
C SER A 91 13.88 -11.62 -28.49
N ARG A 92 13.59 -11.58 -29.81
CA ARG A 92 12.53 -12.33 -30.50
C ARG A 92 12.85 -13.83 -30.59
N ARG A 93 11.90 -14.70 -30.25
CA ARG A 93 11.79 -16.07 -30.80
C ARG A 93 10.33 -16.53 -30.90
N GLY A 94 9.94 -16.99 -32.11
CA GLY A 94 8.95 -18.03 -32.42
C GLY A 94 7.46 -17.76 -32.14
N PRO A 95 6.55 -17.94 -33.13
CA PRO A 95 5.12 -17.75 -32.92
C PRO A 95 4.46 -19.02 -32.36
N GLN A 96 3.92 -18.92 -31.15
CA GLN A 96 2.81 -19.78 -30.68
C GLN A 96 1.66 -18.87 -30.25
N PRO A 97 0.39 -19.31 -30.39
CA PRO A 97 -0.75 -18.51 -29.97
C PRO A 97 -0.90 -18.59 -28.45
N VAL A 98 -0.09 -17.79 -27.76
CA VAL A 98 -0.30 -17.42 -26.36
C VAL A 98 -1.33 -16.29 -26.40
N PHE A 99 -2.55 -16.56 -25.96
CA PHE A 99 -3.47 -15.48 -25.62
C PHE A 99 -2.75 -14.54 -24.64
N ASP A 100 -2.89 -13.23 -24.86
CA ASP A 100 -2.39 -12.17 -23.98
C ASP A 100 -2.66 -12.50 -22.51
N LEU A 101 -1.62 -12.94 -21.80
CA LEU A 101 -1.68 -13.24 -20.36
C LEU A 101 -1.13 -12.09 -19.52
N ALA A 102 -0.50 -11.08 -20.15
CA ALA A 102 -0.13 -9.85 -19.47
C ALA A 102 -1.41 -9.18 -18.95
N MET A 103 -1.37 -8.69 -17.71
CA MET A 103 -2.52 -8.02 -17.10
C MET A 103 -2.91 -6.81 -17.96
N ASP A 104 -4.21 -6.64 -18.21
CA ASP A 104 -4.70 -5.54 -19.01
C ASP A 104 -4.30 -4.19 -18.37
N PRO A 105 -3.80 -3.20 -19.14
CA PRO A 105 -3.39 -1.92 -18.60
C PRO A 105 -4.49 -1.19 -17.82
N ASP A 106 -5.76 -1.35 -18.20
CA ASP A 106 -6.88 -0.73 -17.48
C ASP A 106 -7.13 -1.42 -16.14
N GLU A 107 -6.91 -2.74 -16.06
CA GLU A 107 -6.95 -3.49 -14.80
C GLU A 107 -5.83 -3.06 -13.85
N LEU A 108 -4.62 -2.82 -14.37
CA LEU A 108 -3.50 -2.28 -13.59
C LEU A 108 -3.85 -0.92 -13.02
N LYS A 109 -4.35 -0.03 -13.86
CA LYS A 109 -4.76 1.32 -13.50
C LYS A 109 -5.82 1.31 -12.41
N ALA A 110 -6.84 0.45 -12.54
CA ALA A 110 -7.87 0.31 -11.51
C ALA A 110 -7.27 -0.03 -10.13
N ARG A 111 -6.23 -0.88 -10.07
CA ARG A 111 -5.57 -1.28 -8.81
C ARG A 111 -4.71 -0.18 -8.21
N ILE A 112 -4.03 0.63 -9.03
CA ILE A 112 -3.16 1.72 -8.56
C ILE A 112 -3.89 3.06 -8.37
N SER A 113 -5.11 3.21 -8.90
CA SER A 113 -5.93 4.44 -8.81
C SER A 113 -6.21 4.93 -7.39
N THR A 114 -6.07 4.05 -6.39
CA THR A 114 -6.32 4.37 -4.97
C THR A 114 -5.15 5.07 -4.29
N ILE A 115 -3.97 5.08 -4.91
CA ILE A 115 -2.73 5.59 -4.34
C ILE A 115 -2.57 7.08 -4.70
N PRO A 116 -2.62 8.00 -3.71
CA PRO A 116 -2.34 9.39 -3.96
C PRO A 116 -0.84 9.63 -4.15
N ILE A 117 -0.51 10.46 -5.13
CA ILE A 117 0.82 10.99 -5.38
C ILE A 117 0.76 12.50 -5.29
N TYR A 118 1.79 13.10 -4.70
CA TYR A 118 1.89 14.53 -4.50
C TYR A 118 3.03 15.09 -5.33
N THR A 119 2.78 16.16 -6.06
CA THR A 119 3.78 16.83 -6.88
C THR A 119 3.76 18.33 -6.61
N VAL A 120 4.88 19.00 -6.85
CA VAL A 120 4.93 20.45 -6.81
C VAL A 120 4.68 20.99 -8.22
N ALA A 121 3.71 21.87 -8.34
CA ALA A 121 3.34 22.52 -9.59
C ALA A 121 3.30 24.03 -9.43
N ASN A 122 3.38 24.75 -10.54
CA ASN A 122 3.20 26.19 -10.54
C ASN A 122 1.71 26.58 -10.48
N ASN A 123 1.41 27.88 -10.44
CA ASN A 123 0.03 28.40 -10.45
C ASN A 123 -0.78 28.00 -11.68
N LYS A 124 -0.13 27.60 -12.79
CA LYS A 124 -0.76 27.09 -14.01
C LYS A 124 -0.94 25.56 -14.00
N ASN A 125 -0.66 24.90 -12.88
CA ASN A 125 -0.66 23.44 -12.74
C ASN A 125 0.39 22.72 -13.60
N GLU A 126 1.47 23.38 -13.98
CA GLU A 126 2.59 22.75 -14.68
C GLU A 126 3.60 22.21 -13.67
N PHE A 127 4.14 21.02 -13.91
CA PHE A 127 5.13 20.38 -13.05
C PHE A 127 6.37 21.25 -12.86
N VAL A 128 6.81 21.41 -11.61
CA VAL A 128 8.11 22.02 -11.33
C VAL A 128 9.19 20.95 -11.52
N LEU A 129 10.08 21.21 -12.47
CA LEU A 129 11.22 20.34 -12.75
C LEU A 129 12.48 20.92 -12.10
N VAL A 130 13.22 20.06 -11.40
CA VAL A 130 14.49 20.41 -10.77
C VAL A 130 15.62 20.03 -11.73
N SER A 131 16.49 20.99 -12.03
CA SER A 131 17.71 20.70 -12.79
C SER A 131 18.74 20.07 -11.84
N ALA A 132 19.14 18.83 -12.11
CA ALA A 132 20.31 18.23 -11.47
C ALA A 132 21.55 18.64 -12.27
N GLU A 133 22.65 19.00 -11.59
CA GLU A 133 23.89 19.51 -12.18
C GLU A 133 24.32 18.73 -13.44
N GLY A 134 24.15 19.33 -14.63
CA GLY A 134 24.54 18.75 -15.92
C GLY A 134 23.63 17.65 -16.48
N GLN A 135 22.47 17.38 -15.88
CA GLN A 135 21.56 16.29 -16.29
C GLN A 135 20.19 16.78 -16.79
N ARG A 136 19.41 15.81 -17.31
CA ARG A 136 17.99 15.93 -17.68
C ARG A 136 17.17 16.51 -16.53
N GLN A 137 16.16 17.30 -16.87
CA GLN A 137 15.25 17.92 -15.89
C GLN A 137 14.49 16.83 -15.12
N VAL A 138 14.44 16.91 -13.79
CA VAL A 138 13.84 15.86 -12.95
C VAL A 138 12.53 16.35 -12.32
N GLY A 139 11.44 15.64 -12.57
CA GLY A 139 10.17 15.80 -11.86
C GLY A 139 10.13 14.90 -10.63
N LEU A 140 9.69 15.42 -9.48
CA LEU A 140 9.62 14.66 -8.24
C LEU A 140 8.16 14.35 -7.89
N LEU A 141 7.88 13.08 -7.63
CA LEU A 141 6.57 12.52 -7.31
C LEU A 141 6.61 11.94 -5.89
N PHE A 142 6.04 12.64 -4.93
CA PHE A 142 6.10 12.29 -3.51
C PHE A 142 4.94 11.38 -3.13
N LEU A 143 5.22 10.36 -2.31
CA LEU A 143 4.17 9.54 -1.72
C LEU A 143 3.60 10.13 -0.42
N SER A 144 4.31 11.08 0.18
CA SER A 144 3.86 11.83 1.34
C SER A 144 3.63 13.30 1.00
N GLU A 145 2.48 13.83 1.43
CA GLU A 145 2.13 15.24 1.28
C GLU A 145 3.15 16.15 1.98
N GLU A 146 3.61 15.74 3.17
CA GLU A 146 4.64 16.46 3.94
C GLU A 146 5.95 16.57 3.16
N GLY A 147 6.32 15.51 2.43
CA GLY A 147 7.50 15.50 1.57
C GLY A 147 7.41 16.55 0.46
N ALA A 148 6.24 16.71 -0.17
CA ALA A 148 6.00 17.70 -1.20
C ALA A 148 6.02 19.14 -0.64
N TYR A 149 5.39 19.39 0.52
CA TYR A 149 5.47 20.70 1.19
C TYR A 149 6.90 21.04 1.60
N GLY A 150 7.67 20.05 2.07
CA GLY A 150 9.09 20.22 2.38
C GLY A 150 9.90 20.70 1.17
N LEU A 151 9.56 20.27 -0.04
CA LEU A 151 10.18 20.80 -1.27
C LEU A 151 9.76 22.25 -1.54
N VAL A 152 8.48 22.58 -1.39
CA VAL A 152 7.99 23.97 -1.55
C VAL A 152 8.69 24.92 -0.59
N ASP A 153 8.89 24.52 0.66
CA ASP A 153 9.57 25.36 1.66
C ASP A 153 11.06 25.52 1.36
N LYS A 154 11.71 24.49 0.83
CA LYS A 154 13.08 24.60 0.30
C LYS A 154 13.12 25.56 -0.90
N MET A 155 12.16 25.48 -1.82
CA MET A 155 12.07 26.38 -2.97
C MET A 155 11.85 27.83 -2.52
N LYS A 156 11.02 28.11 -1.52
CA LYS A 156 10.83 29.46 -0.97
C LYS A 156 12.14 30.05 -0.42
N LYS A 157 12.99 29.22 0.19
CA LYS A 157 14.29 29.64 0.74
C LYS A 157 15.31 29.93 -0.36
N VAL A 158 15.38 29.08 -1.39
CA VAL A 158 16.34 29.21 -2.49
C VAL A 158 15.91 30.27 -3.51
N ASN A 159 14.63 30.27 -3.88
CA ASN A 159 14.03 31.21 -4.83
C ASN A 159 12.62 31.63 -4.37
N PRO A 160 12.49 32.73 -3.60
CA PRO A 160 11.21 33.19 -3.06
C PRO A 160 10.15 33.52 -4.12
N SER A 161 10.54 33.83 -5.36
CA SER A 161 9.60 34.12 -6.45
C SER A 161 8.98 32.83 -6.99
N MET A 162 9.80 31.79 -7.18
CA MET A 162 9.32 30.47 -7.58
C MET A 162 8.48 29.83 -6.47
N GLY A 163 8.97 29.80 -5.23
CA GLY A 163 8.26 29.18 -4.11
C GLY A 163 6.90 29.82 -3.78
N ARG A 164 6.70 31.12 -4.05
CA ARG A 164 5.38 31.79 -3.91
C ARG A 164 4.37 31.37 -4.97
N ASN A 165 4.86 30.97 -6.14
CA ASN A 165 4.04 30.54 -7.27
C ASN A 165 3.94 29.01 -7.37
N SER A 166 4.47 28.29 -6.37
CA SER A 166 4.45 26.84 -6.28
C SER A 166 3.40 26.38 -5.29
N LYS A 167 2.65 25.34 -5.66
CA LYS A 167 1.66 24.67 -4.82
C LYS A 167 1.82 23.16 -4.93
N VAL A 168 1.38 22.45 -3.90
CA VAL A 168 1.28 21.00 -3.93
C VAL A 168 0.00 20.61 -4.67
N LEU A 169 0.12 19.70 -5.62
CA LEU A 169 -0.99 19.07 -6.31
C LEU A 169 -1.03 17.59 -5.94
N ARG A 170 -2.22 17.12 -5.58
CA ARG A 170 -2.52 15.71 -5.41
C ARG A 170 -3.02 15.16 -6.75
N VAL A 171 -2.38 14.10 -7.23
CA VAL A 171 -2.71 13.33 -8.44
C VAL A 171 -2.82 11.85 -8.06
N MET A 172 -3.53 11.04 -8.83
CA MET A 172 -3.58 9.59 -8.56
C MET A 172 -2.46 8.88 -9.32
N LEU A 173 -2.06 7.70 -8.86
CA LEU A 173 -0.95 6.96 -9.47
C LEU A 173 -1.28 6.42 -10.86
N ASP A 174 -2.54 6.16 -11.19
CA ASP A 174 -3.00 5.81 -12.54
C ASP A 174 -2.84 6.98 -13.52
N ASP A 175 -3.16 8.21 -13.12
CA ASP A 175 -2.91 9.41 -13.93
C ASP A 175 -1.41 9.59 -14.22
N VAL A 176 -0.59 9.34 -13.19
CA VAL A 176 0.88 9.37 -13.31
C VAL A 176 1.36 8.24 -14.23
N TYR A 177 0.78 7.05 -14.11
CA TYR A 177 1.11 5.91 -14.96
C TYR A 177 0.85 6.23 -16.44
N ASP A 178 -0.29 6.83 -16.77
CA ASP A 178 -0.59 7.31 -18.13
C ASP A 178 0.42 8.36 -18.61
N LEU A 179 0.85 9.26 -17.72
CA LEU A 179 1.85 10.29 -18.02
C LEU A 179 3.21 9.69 -18.38
N LEU A 180 3.61 8.62 -17.70
CA LEU A 180 4.92 7.97 -17.87
C LEU A 180 4.94 7.01 -19.06
N THR A 181 3.81 6.35 -19.35
CA THR A 181 3.70 5.39 -20.45
C THR A 181 3.37 6.04 -21.79
N THR A 182 2.63 7.15 -21.78
CA THR A 182 2.26 7.86 -23.01
C THR A 182 3.43 8.73 -23.50
N PRO A 183 3.97 8.49 -24.72
CA PRO A 183 5.04 9.31 -25.27
C PRO A 183 4.54 10.72 -25.62
N LYS A 184 4.65 11.66 -24.69
CA LYS A 184 4.31 13.08 -24.90
C LYS A 184 5.56 13.85 -25.35
N LYS A 185 5.47 14.53 -26.51
CA LYS A 185 6.56 15.37 -27.05
C LYS A 185 7.04 16.45 -26.07
N GLU A 186 6.14 16.94 -25.22
CA GLU A 186 6.38 18.01 -24.24
C GLU A 186 7.19 17.55 -23.02
N LEU A 187 7.26 16.25 -22.77
CA LEU A 187 8.02 15.65 -21.66
C LEU A 187 9.35 15.05 -22.15
N GLN A 188 9.68 15.19 -23.43
CA GLN A 188 10.90 14.64 -24.01
C GLN A 188 12.13 15.29 -23.35
N GLY A 189 12.82 14.51 -22.51
CA GLY A 189 14.02 14.95 -21.79
C GLY A 189 13.81 15.23 -20.30
N ALA A 190 12.58 15.16 -19.79
CA ALA A 190 12.31 15.14 -18.35
C ALA A 190 12.28 13.69 -17.82
N VAL A 191 12.80 13.46 -16.62
CA VAL A 191 12.74 12.17 -15.93
C VAL A 191 11.95 12.34 -14.65
N PHE A 192 10.91 11.54 -14.45
CA PHE A 192 10.14 11.56 -13.21
C PHE A 192 10.69 10.52 -12.24
N ARG A 193 10.73 10.88 -10.95
CA ARG A 193 11.21 10.00 -9.88
C ARG A 193 10.26 10.02 -8.71
N PHE A 194 9.95 8.84 -8.20
CA PHE A 194 9.24 8.70 -6.95
C PHE A 194 10.14 9.05 -5.77
N VAL A 195 9.58 9.79 -4.83
CA VAL A 195 10.19 10.10 -3.53
C VAL A 195 9.37 9.36 -2.47
N PRO A 196 9.95 8.34 -1.82
CA PRO A 196 9.25 7.57 -0.81
C PRO A 196 8.99 8.40 0.45
N ASP A 197 8.05 7.92 1.27
CA ASP A 197 7.92 8.40 2.64
C ASP A 197 9.14 7.93 3.47
N MET A 198 9.83 8.89 4.08
CA MET A 198 11.02 8.64 4.89
C MET A 198 10.73 7.74 6.10
N LYS A 199 9.52 7.80 6.66
CA LYS A 199 9.10 6.88 7.73
C LYS A 199 9.10 5.43 7.24
N GLN A 200 8.59 5.21 6.03
CA GLN A 200 8.53 3.86 5.46
C GLN A 200 9.91 3.35 5.01
N VAL A 201 10.80 4.25 4.59
CA VAL A 201 12.21 3.91 4.35
C VAL A 201 12.87 3.40 5.64
N ALA A 202 12.69 4.09 6.77
CA ALA A 202 13.24 3.65 8.05
C ALA A 202 12.68 2.27 8.46
N ASN A 203 11.36 2.11 8.38
CA ASN A 203 10.66 0.86 8.66
C ASN A 203 11.18 -0.33 7.82
N ALA A 204 11.40 -0.12 6.52
CA ALA A 204 11.92 -1.17 5.65
C ALA A 204 13.39 -1.52 5.95
N LEU A 205 14.21 -0.55 6.35
CA LEU A 205 15.58 -0.83 6.82
C LEU A 205 15.57 -1.67 8.09
N GLU A 206 14.68 -1.39 9.04
CA GLU A 206 14.51 -2.19 10.26
C GLU A 206 14.09 -3.62 9.94
N VAL A 207 13.17 -3.83 8.98
CA VAL A 207 12.77 -5.18 8.55
C VAL A 207 13.98 -5.94 7.99
N TYR A 208 14.80 -5.33 7.12
CA TYR A 208 16.01 -5.99 6.63
C TYR A 208 17.01 -6.32 7.74
N GLN A 209 17.21 -5.41 8.69
CA GLN A 209 18.09 -5.63 9.84
C GLN A 209 17.60 -6.81 10.71
N SER A 210 16.29 -6.87 10.97
CA SER A 210 15.69 -7.97 11.74
C SER A 210 15.81 -9.33 11.03
N ALA A 211 15.82 -9.33 9.69
CA ALA A 211 16.05 -10.51 8.87
C ALA A 211 17.53 -10.87 8.70
N GLY A 212 18.46 -10.12 9.30
CA GLY A 212 19.90 -10.35 9.18
C GLY A 212 20.48 -9.98 7.80
N VAL A 213 19.75 -9.19 6.99
CA VAL A 213 20.19 -8.77 5.65
C VAL A 213 20.94 -7.43 5.78
N PRO A 214 22.25 -7.37 5.45
CA PRO A 214 23.03 -6.13 5.57
C PRO A 214 22.73 -5.17 4.40
N THR A 215 21.59 -4.50 4.45
CA THR A 215 21.19 -3.49 3.46
C THR A 215 21.36 -2.09 4.03
N ARG A 216 22.07 -1.20 3.30
CA ARG A 216 22.29 0.20 3.70
C ARG A 216 21.38 1.20 3.00
N ALA A 217 20.68 0.79 1.95
CA ALA A 217 19.81 1.65 1.16
C ALA A 217 18.69 0.85 0.53
N ILE A 218 17.51 1.46 0.44
CA ILE A 218 16.35 0.90 -0.28
C ILE A 218 16.32 1.53 -1.66
N THR A 219 16.04 0.69 -2.66
CA THR A 219 15.90 1.12 -4.05
C THR A 219 14.42 1.21 -4.40
N GLY A 220 13.97 2.40 -4.80
CA GLY A 220 12.57 2.65 -5.13
C GLY A 220 11.72 2.93 -3.89
N VAL A 221 10.41 2.81 -4.06
CA VAL A 221 9.44 3.03 -2.98
C VAL A 221 9.20 1.74 -2.22
N PRO A 222 9.46 1.69 -0.89
CA PRO A 222 9.23 0.47 -0.12
C PRO A 222 7.75 0.13 -0.04
N VAL A 223 7.45 -1.15 -0.22
CA VAL A 223 6.14 -1.75 0.04
C VAL A 223 6.30 -2.99 0.90
N PHE A 224 5.28 -3.33 1.68
CA PHE A 224 5.32 -4.38 2.69
C PHE A 224 4.26 -5.44 2.44
N GLN A 225 4.62 -6.70 2.68
CA GLN A 225 3.70 -7.83 2.59
C GLN A 225 3.97 -8.79 3.75
N ALA A 226 2.95 -9.46 4.26
CA ALA A 226 3.10 -10.55 5.22
C ALA A 226 2.78 -11.90 4.58
N GLU A 227 3.58 -12.90 4.93
CA GLU A 227 3.38 -14.28 4.49
C GLU A 227 2.02 -14.82 4.96
N GLY A 228 1.25 -15.39 4.03
CA GLY A 228 -0.06 -15.99 4.31
C GLY A 228 -1.19 -15.00 4.60
N LEU A 229 -0.92 -13.69 4.57
CA LEU A 229 -1.96 -12.67 4.67
C LEU A 229 -2.71 -12.56 3.33
N SER A 230 -4.03 -12.63 3.39
CA SER A 230 -4.89 -12.50 2.22
C SER A 230 -6.20 -11.85 2.60
N ILE A 231 -6.75 -11.02 1.72
CA ILE A 231 -8.09 -10.45 1.84
C ILE A 231 -9.03 -11.34 1.03
N THR A 232 -10.13 -11.76 1.65
CA THR A 232 -11.19 -12.53 0.97
C THR A 232 -12.44 -11.67 0.89
N THR A 233 -12.87 -11.36 -0.33
CA THR A 233 -14.17 -10.78 -0.65
C THR A 233 -15.09 -11.90 -1.17
N ASP A 234 -16.39 -11.66 -1.25
CA ASP A 234 -17.39 -12.64 -1.71
C ASP A 234 -17.05 -13.30 -3.06
N SER A 235 -16.30 -12.59 -3.91
CA SER A 235 -15.97 -13.04 -5.27
C SER A 235 -14.49 -13.33 -5.53
N SER A 236 -13.57 -13.00 -4.61
CA SER A 236 -12.13 -13.16 -4.87
C SER A 236 -11.25 -13.17 -3.62
N ARG A 237 -10.08 -13.79 -3.74
CA ARG A 237 -9.02 -13.76 -2.72
C ARG A 237 -7.83 -13.00 -3.27
N SER A 238 -7.43 -11.93 -2.60
CA SER A 238 -6.29 -11.11 -3.01
C SER A 238 -5.17 -11.08 -1.97
N THR A 239 -3.96 -10.87 -2.45
CA THR A 239 -2.76 -10.68 -1.64
C THR A 239 -2.54 -9.17 -1.46
N PRO A 240 -2.69 -8.64 -0.25
CA PRO A 240 -2.52 -7.22 0.01
C PRO A 240 -1.03 -6.83 0.06
N ILE A 241 -0.68 -5.73 -0.62
CA ILE A 241 0.61 -5.07 -0.57
C ILE A 241 0.41 -3.68 0.04
N PHE A 242 1.09 -3.42 1.16
CA PHE A 242 0.90 -2.20 1.94
C PHE A 242 1.98 -1.17 1.64
N LEU A 243 1.59 0.09 1.46
CA LEU A 243 2.52 1.21 1.36
C LEU A 243 3.03 1.67 2.74
N SER A 244 2.37 1.25 3.83
CA SER A 244 2.74 1.57 5.20
C SER A 244 2.94 0.31 6.04
N LYS A 245 4.07 0.22 6.75
CA LYS A 245 4.34 -0.88 7.68
C LYS A 245 3.34 -0.89 8.84
N ASP A 246 2.92 0.27 9.32
CA ASP A 246 1.98 0.36 10.45
C ASP A 246 0.62 -0.24 10.10
N ASP A 247 0.14 0.00 8.87
CA ASP A 247 -1.12 -0.58 8.39
C ASP A 247 -1.00 -2.12 8.25
N LEU A 248 0.16 -2.61 7.79
CA LEU A 248 0.43 -4.04 7.74
C LEU A 248 0.41 -4.68 9.14
N ASP A 249 1.08 -4.06 10.11
CA ASP A 249 1.17 -4.58 11.48
C ASP A 249 -0.22 -4.70 12.12
N VAL A 250 -1.08 -3.69 11.94
CA VAL A 250 -2.48 -3.73 12.43
C VAL A 250 -3.29 -4.80 11.69
N ALA A 251 -3.12 -4.94 10.38
CA ALA A 251 -3.79 -5.98 9.60
C ALA A 251 -3.40 -7.39 10.03
N VAL A 252 -2.10 -7.63 10.26
CA VAL A 252 -1.57 -8.90 10.76
C VAL A 252 -2.11 -9.20 12.15
N GLU A 253 -2.07 -8.24 13.07
CA GLU A 253 -2.58 -8.43 14.43
C GLU A 253 -4.08 -8.76 14.42
N THR A 254 -4.85 -8.06 13.59
CA THR A 254 -6.30 -8.29 13.44
C THR A 254 -6.56 -9.68 12.86
N ALA A 255 -5.85 -10.06 11.80
CA ALA A 255 -5.98 -11.39 11.18
C ALA A 255 -5.62 -12.52 12.15
N GLN A 256 -4.58 -12.33 12.98
CA GLN A 256 -4.21 -13.28 14.02
C GLN A 256 -5.32 -13.41 15.06
N LYS A 257 -5.82 -12.30 15.62
CA LYS A 257 -6.94 -12.32 16.58
C LYS A 257 -8.15 -13.05 16.02
N MET A 258 -8.53 -12.78 14.78
CA MET A 258 -9.65 -13.45 14.12
C MET A 258 -9.41 -14.96 13.93
N ARG A 259 -8.20 -15.36 13.55
CA ARG A 259 -7.82 -16.77 13.41
C ARG A 259 -7.92 -17.50 14.76
N VAL A 260 -7.38 -16.89 15.81
CA VAL A 260 -7.45 -17.41 17.18
C VAL A 260 -8.90 -17.60 17.60
N GLN A 261 -9.72 -16.56 17.47
CA GLN A 261 -11.13 -16.63 17.83
C GLN A 261 -11.87 -17.71 17.05
N ARG A 262 -11.59 -17.88 15.75
CA ARG A 262 -12.22 -18.92 14.93
C ARG A 262 -11.85 -20.32 15.40
N LEU A 263 -10.58 -20.53 15.75
CA LEU A 263 -10.10 -21.81 16.28
C LEU A 263 -10.72 -22.11 17.65
N GLU A 264 -10.80 -21.12 18.53
CA GLU A 264 -11.48 -21.25 19.83
C GLU A 264 -12.95 -21.63 19.64
N ASN A 265 -13.67 -20.93 18.77
CA ASN A 265 -15.07 -21.24 18.48
C ASN A 265 -15.26 -22.65 17.90
N GLN A 266 -14.34 -23.09 17.02
CA GLN A 266 -14.37 -24.45 16.46
C GLN A 266 -14.09 -25.52 17.52
N LEU A 267 -13.07 -25.31 18.35
CA LEU A 267 -12.73 -26.24 19.43
C LEU A 267 -13.82 -26.30 20.50
N GLN A 268 -14.46 -25.16 20.79
CA GLN A 268 -15.60 -25.09 21.67
C GLN A 268 -16.79 -25.89 21.10
N ALA A 269 -17.14 -25.68 19.82
CA ALA A 269 -18.21 -26.44 19.18
C ALA A 269 -17.93 -27.96 19.18
N VAL A 270 -16.67 -28.37 18.96
CA VAL A 270 -16.25 -29.77 19.05
C VAL A 270 -16.37 -30.31 20.48
N ALA A 271 -16.00 -29.52 21.50
CA ALA A 271 -16.16 -29.91 22.88
C ALA A 271 -17.64 -30.10 23.25
N GLU A 272 -18.50 -29.16 22.86
CA GLU A 272 -19.96 -29.22 23.09
C GLU A 272 -20.60 -30.43 22.41
N GLN A 273 -20.15 -30.80 21.19
CA GLN A 273 -20.60 -32.01 20.50
C GLN A 273 -20.26 -33.28 21.28
N PHE A 274 -19.03 -33.38 21.80
CA PHE A 274 -18.61 -34.55 22.60
C PHE A 274 -19.27 -34.57 23.98
N ASP A 275 -19.53 -33.41 24.60
CA ASP A 275 -20.28 -33.33 25.86
C ASP A 275 -21.73 -33.82 25.67
N ALA A 276 -22.37 -33.47 24.54
CA ALA A 276 -23.70 -33.96 24.19
C ALA A 276 -23.71 -35.47 23.93
N GLU A 277 -22.71 -36.00 23.21
CA GLU A 277 -22.54 -37.45 22.98
C GLU A 277 -22.35 -38.21 24.31
N ALA A 278 -21.58 -37.64 25.24
CA ALA A 278 -21.41 -38.22 26.57
C ALA A 278 -22.73 -38.27 27.35
N ALA A 279 -23.50 -37.17 27.35
CA ALA A 279 -24.80 -37.11 28.02
C ALA A 279 -25.81 -38.10 27.42
N GLU A 280 -25.86 -38.25 26.09
CA GLU A 280 -26.71 -39.23 25.42
C GLU A 280 -26.28 -40.68 25.72
N ALA A 281 -24.98 -40.94 25.77
CA ALA A 281 -24.46 -42.25 26.15
C ALA A 281 -24.79 -42.58 27.62
N LEU A 282 -24.72 -41.60 28.53
CA LEU A 282 -25.13 -41.79 29.94
C LEU A 282 -26.62 -42.10 30.07
N SER A 283 -27.49 -41.36 29.35
CA SER A 283 -28.95 -41.62 29.40
C SER A 283 -29.32 -42.99 28.82
N LYS A 284 -28.61 -43.47 27.79
CA LYS A 284 -28.74 -44.85 27.29
C LYS A 284 -28.23 -45.90 28.27
N ALA A 285 -27.21 -45.56 29.07
CA ALA A 285 -26.67 -46.47 30.09
C ALA A 285 -27.62 -46.66 31.28
N GLU A 286 -28.42 -45.65 31.62
CA GLU A 286 -29.42 -45.71 32.70
C GLU A 286 -30.64 -46.58 32.33
N ASN A 287 -31.00 -46.59 31.04
CA ASN A 287 -32.19 -47.29 30.54
C ASN A 287 -31.91 -48.70 29.97
N GLY A 288 -30.65 -49.13 29.89
CA GLY A 288 -30.23 -50.39 29.25
C GLY A 288 -29.91 -51.54 30.20
N ASP A 289 -29.76 -52.75 29.65
CA ASP A 289 -29.34 -53.95 30.39
C ASP A 289 -27.91 -53.82 30.95
N LYS A 290 -27.56 -54.61 31.97
CA LYS A 290 -26.25 -54.53 32.66
C LYS A 290 -25.02 -54.56 31.72
N ASN A 291 -25.10 -55.33 30.63
CA ASN A 291 -24.02 -55.41 29.64
C ASN A 291 -23.96 -54.18 28.72
N ASP A 292 -25.12 -53.63 28.34
CA ASP A 292 -25.22 -52.41 27.55
C ASP A 292 -24.84 -51.17 28.35
N ALA A 293 -25.21 -51.11 29.63
CA ALA A 293 -24.84 -50.05 30.55
C ALA A 293 -23.30 -49.90 30.68
N LYS A 294 -22.55 -51.01 30.70
CA LYS A 294 -21.09 -50.98 30.74
C LYS A 294 -20.50 -50.41 29.44
N LYS A 295 -21.06 -50.79 28.29
CA LYS A 295 -20.63 -50.31 26.96
C LYS A 295 -20.89 -48.81 26.81
N TRP A 296 -22.09 -48.35 27.17
CA TRP A 296 -22.48 -46.95 27.06
C TRP A 296 -21.71 -46.04 28.04
N LYS A 297 -21.42 -46.51 29.26
CA LYS A 297 -20.52 -45.80 30.20
C LYS A 297 -19.09 -45.65 29.66
N ALA A 298 -18.57 -46.69 29.00
CA ALA A 298 -17.25 -46.61 28.35
C ALA A 298 -17.26 -45.64 27.16
N ALA A 299 -18.37 -45.56 26.41
CA ALA A 299 -18.55 -44.58 25.35
C ALA A 299 -18.60 -43.14 25.89
N ALA A 300 -19.34 -42.91 26.98
CA ALA A 300 -19.40 -41.61 27.66
C ALA A 300 -18.02 -41.15 28.14
N ALA A 301 -17.27 -42.00 28.85
CA ALA A 301 -15.93 -41.68 29.31
C ALA A 301 -14.96 -41.35 28.14
N LYS A 302 -15.12 -42.02 26.99
CA LYS A 302 -14.34 -41.72 25.79
C LYS A 302 -14.69 -40.37 25.18
N ALA A 303 -15.98 -40.01 25.13
CA ALA A 303 -16.44 -38.71 24.66
C ALA A 303 -15.96 -37.57 25.59
N GLU A 304 -16.08 -37.74 26.91
CA GLU A 304 -15.55 -36.79 27.90
C GLU A 304 -14.04 -36.60 27.75
N GLY A 305 -13.29 -37.67 27.50
CA GLY A 305 -11.85 -37.58 27.24
C GLY A 305 -11.50 -36.72 26.01
N LYS A 306 -12.30 -36.83 24.94
CA LYS A 306 -12.13 -36.00 23.73
C LYS A 306 -12.53 -34.54 23.95
N ALA A 307 -13.60 -34.29 24.71
CA ALA A 307 -14.01 -32.95 25.09
C ALA A 307 -12.91 -32.27 25.95
N ALA A 308 -12.35 -32.99 26.91
CA ALA A 308 -11.23 -32.52 27.74
C ALA A 308 -9.98 -32.23 26.90
N GLU A 309 -9.67 -33.07 25.89
CA GLU A 309 -8.55 -32.82 24.97
C GLU A 309 -8.76 -31.55 24.12
N ALA A 310 -9.98 -31.34 23.60
CA ALA A 310 -10.32 -30.14 22.85
C ALA A 310 -10.17 -28.87 23.72
N ARG A 311 -10.62 -28.92 24.97
CA ARG A 311 -10.44 -27.83 25.95
C ARG A 311 -8.98 -27.57 26.30
N LYS A 312 -8.17 -28.64 26.42
CA LYS A 312 -6.72 -28.51 26.63
C LYS A 312 -6.04 -27.82 25.45
N LYS A 313 -6.46 -28.11 24.21
CA LYS A 313 -5.96 -27.44 22.99
C LYS A 313 -6.31 -25.96 22.95
N MET A 314 -7.46 -25.55 23.48
CA MET A 314 -7.81 -24.12 23.61
C MET A 314 -6.88 -23.38 24.59
N ALA A 315 -6.42 -24.04 25.65
CA ALA A 315 -5.51 -23.44 26.64
C ALA A 315 -4.05 -23.35 26.15
N ASP A 316 -3.68 -24.09 25.10
CA ASP A 316 -2.32 -24.11 24.59
C ASP A 316 -2.06 -22.94 23.63
N LYS A 317 -1.38 -21.91 24.15
CA LYS A 317 -1.00 -20.71 23.37
C LYS A 317 -0.06 -21.00 22.20
N SER A 318 0.62 -22.14 22.18
CA SER A 318 1.50 -22.50 21.06
C SER A 318 0.72 -22.76 19.76
N VAL A 319 -0.57 -23.11 19.87
CA VAL A 319 -1.49 -23.29 18.73
C VAL A 319 -1.83 -21.96 18.04
N LEU A 320 -1.59 -20.82 18.71
CA LEU A 320 -1.90 -19.46 18.24
C LEU A 320 -0.93 -18.94 17.16
N GLY A 321 0.18 -19.66 16.93
CA GLY A 321 1.11 -19.41 15.82
C GLY A 321 2.08 -18.25 16.06
N THR A 322 3.21 -18.31 15.36
CA THR A 322 4.19 -17.23 15.31
C THR A 322 3.69 -16.07 14.44
N ARG A 323 4.23 -14.86 14.67
CA ARG A 323 3.98 -13.74 13.74
C ARG A 323 4.43 -14.11 12.33
N PRO A 324 3.64 -13.80 11.30
CA PRO A 324 4.01 -14.08 9.93
C PRO A 324 5.26 -13.29 9.56
N ARG A 325 6.07 -13.85 8.66
CA ARG A 325 7.24 -13.16 8.14
C ARG A 325 6.78 -11.96 7.31
N VAL A 326 7.42 -10.81 7.52
CA VAL A 326 7.22 -9.61 6.73
C VAL A 326 8.31 -9.52 5.66
N GLU A 327 7.89 -9.27 4.43
CA GLU A 327 8.76 -9.05 3.28
C GLU A 327 8.65 -7.60 2.80
N VAL A 328 9.76 -7.08 2.29
CA VAL A 328 9.86 -5.72 1.74
C VAL A 328 10.19 -5.83 0.26
N GLY A 329 9.37 -5.19 -0.57
CA GLY A 329 9.59 -5.02 -2.01
C GLY A 329 9.64 -3.54 -2.40
N SER A 330 9.69 -3.26 -3.71
CA SER A 330 9.51 -1.92 -4.23
C SER A 330 8.24 -1.79 -5.09
N LEU A 331 7.55 -0.66 -4.98
CA LEU A 331 6.33 -0.38 -5.75
C LEU A 331 6.57 -0.52 -7.26
N GLU A 332 7.70 -0.01 -7.73
CA GLU A 332 8.08 -0.04 -9.13
C GLU A 332 8.30 -1.47 -9.64
N ASP A 333 8.96 -2.32 -8.85
CA ASP A 333 9.15 -3.74 -9.21
C ASP A 333 7.82 -4.48 -9.23
N VAL A 334 6.93 -4.23 -8.27
CA VAL A 334 5.58 -4.83 -8.27
C VAL A 334 4.79 -4.43 -9.51
N ILE A 335 4.76 -3.13 -9.86
CA ILE A 335 4.06 -2.65 -11.07
C ILE A 335 4.67 -3.28 -12.33
N SER A 336 5.99 -3.29 -12.47
CA SER A 336 6.67 -3.91 -13.62
C SER A 336 6.38 -5.42 -13.72
N ARG A 337 6.29 -6.13 -12.58
CA ARG A 337 5.92 -7.54 -12.57
C ARG A 337 4.47 -7.76 -12.95
N MET A 338 3.55 -6.87 -12.53
CA MET A 338 2.14 -6.91 -12.94
C MET A 338 1.98 -6.68 -14.45
N GLU A 339 2.73 -5.74 -15.03
CA GLU A 339 2.74 -5.50 -16.49
C GLU A 339 3.27 -6.70 -17.28
N CYS A 340 4.29 -7.38 -16.76
CA CYS A 340 4.97 -8.49 -17.43
C CYS A 340 4.45 -9.87 -16.98
N ASP A 341 3.37 -9.93 -16.21
CA ASP A 341 2.89 -11.18 -15.63
C ASP A 341 2.29 -12.07 -16.71
N THR A 342 3.09 -13.01 -17.21
CA THR A 342 2.62 -14.02 -18.17
C THR A 342 1.97 -15.22 -17.50
N THR A 343 1.97 -15.27 -16.16
CA THR A 343 1.56 -16.44 -15.36
C THR A 343 0.24 -16.23 -14.61
N GLY A 344 -0.29 -15.00 -14.58
CA GLY A 344 -1.47 -14.61 -13.82
C GLY A 344 -1.28 -14.65 -12.29
N THR A 345 -0.04 -14.78 -11.82
CA THR A 345 0.27 -14.84 -10.37
C THR A 345 0.11 -13.49 -9.68
N TRP A 346 0.28 -12.40 -10.41
CA TRP A 346 0.15 -11.02 -9.94
C TRP A 346 -1.26 -10.45 -10.14
N GLY A 347 -2.13 -11.17 -10.87
CA GLY A 347 -3.54 -10.81 -11.06
C GLY A 347 -4.38 -10.79 -9.78
N ASN A 348 -3.90 -11.36 -8.67
CA ASN A 348 -4.60 -11.33 -7.38
C ASN A 348 -3.98 -10.34 -6.38
N VAL A 349 -3.13 -9.42 -6.81
CA VAL A 349 -2.48 -8.46 -5.92
C VAL A 349 -3.31 -7.18 -5.76
N THR A 350 -3.47 -6.69 -4.53
CA THR A 350 -4.16 -5.42 -4.25
C THR A 350 -3.27 -4.50 -3.44
N PHE A 351 -3.22 -3.22 -3.81
CA PHE A 351 -2.49 -2.23 -3.03
C PHE A 351 -3.35 -1.66 -1.89
N VAL A 352 -2.73 -1.48 -0.73
CA VAL A 352 -3.31 -0.81 0.43
C VAL A 352 -2.50 0.48 0.65
N ARG A 353 -3.12 1.63 0.35
CA ARG A 353 -2.50 2.94 0.58
C ARG A 353 -2.25 3.18 2.08
N SER A 354 -1.29 4.04 2.37
CA SER A 354 -0.96 4.45 3.73
C SER A 354 -2.11 5.18 4.41
N GLY A 355 -2.31 4.92 5.71
CA GLY A 355 -3.29 5.61 6.55
C GLY A 355 -4.73 5.17 6.30
N ILE A 356 -4.96 3.91 5.90
CA ILE A 356 -6.33 3.35 5.87
C ILE A 356 -6.68 2.72 7.22
N ILE A 357 -5.75 1.99 7.82
CA ILE A 357 -6.05 1.06 8.92
C ILE A 357 -5.58 1.65 10.24
N ALA A 358 -4.32 2.10 10.29
CA ALA A 358 -3.69 2.61 11.50
C ALA A 358 -4.10 4.06 11.83
N ASP A 359 -4.46 4.85 10.81
CA ASP A 359 -4.90 6.25 10.97
C ASP A 359 -6.05 6.58 10.01
N PRO A 360 -7.27 6.07 10.27
CA PRO A 360 -8.41 6.24 9.38
C PRO A 360 -8.86 7.70 9.20
N ASP A 361 -8.49 8.59 10.13
CA ASP A 361 -8.86 10.01 10.12
C ASP A 361 -7.80 10.90 9.45
N GLY A 362 -6.56 10.43 9.29
CA GLY A 362 -5.44 11.20 8.71
C GLY A 362 -5.45 11.36 7.18
N GLY A 363 -6.31 10.62 6.46
CA GLY A 363 -6.29 10.53 4.99
C GLY A 363 -7.23 11.45 4.21
N ILE A 364 -8.07 12.23 4.88
CA ILE A 364 -8.88 13.28 4.24
C ILE A 364 -8.32 14.61 4.74
N GLY A 365 -7.42 15.19 3.95
CA GLY A 365 -6.88 16.52 4.20
C GLY A 365 -8.01 17.47 4.55
N THR A 366 -8.10 17.81 5.84
CA THR A 366 -8.99 18.86 6.30
C THR A 366 -8.49 20.13 5.64
N ALA A 367 -9.19 20.56 4.60
CA ALA A 367 -9.05 21.89 4.06
C ALA A 367 -9.42 22.86 5.19
N LYS A 368 -8.41 23.26 5.99
CA LYS A 368 -8.51 24.43 6.84
C LYS A 368 -8.80 25.61 5.91
N LYS A 369 -10.06 26.03 5.87
CA LYS A 369 -10.42 27.39 5.45
C LYS A 369 -9.67 28.33 6.40
N SER A 370 -8.62 28.99 5.90
CA SER A 370 -8.16 30.26 6.44
C SER A 370 -8.58 31.36 5.50
#